data_AF-A0A941VBA5-F1
#
_entry.id   AF-A0A941VBA5-F1
#
_cell.length_a   1.000
_cell.length_b   1.000
_cell.length_c   1.000
_cell.angle_alpha   90.00
_cell.angle_beta   90.00
_cell.angle_gamma   90.00
#
_symmetry.space_group_name_H-M   'P 1'
#
loop_
_entity.id
_entity.type
_entity.pdbx_description
1 polymer ?
#
loop_
_entity_poly.entity_id
_entity_poly.type
_entity_poly.pdbx_seq_one_letter_code
_entity_poly.pdbx_strand_id
1 'polypeptide(L)'
;MEQVAFLDLGFVARCIHHLRSQKIHRHFAGYLCLCFTATREGRERNLKPAFKAFFDRFLLVGDAPEATPYVVPFNESGSSDANVWLNGNVAGSYAVSSLRPQAPLRRVAELFGTGKSATFSLVEEHESACLEHLLFGHPVNAVALSGFLFRDHSFILTNGQTPTITDLVRELYVLLGFNDGRFSKSIFVEDEEFDFGQIWAPPQPAS
;
A
#
# COMPACT_ATOMS: atom_id res chain seq x y z
N MET A 1 -17.64 23.17 -14.56
CA MET A 1 -16.59 23.06 -13.53
C MET A 1 -16.55 21.61 -13.11
N GLU A 2 -15.38 20.98 -13.20
CA GLU A 2 -15.18 19.66 -12.61
C GLU A 2 -15.28 19.80 -11.09
N GLN A 3 -16.00 18.87 -10.47
CA GLN A 3 -16.05 18.76 -9.02
C GLN A 3 -15.11 17.63 -8.62
N VAL A 4 -14.48 17.79 -7.47
CA VAL A 4 -13.63 16.76 -6.89
C VAL A 4 -14.16 16.35 -5.52
N ALA A 5 -14.01 15.07 -5.21
CA ALA A 5 -14.19 14.53 -3.87
C ALA A 5 -12.84 14.20 -3.25
N PHE A 6 -12.79 14.36 -1.92
CA PHE A 6 -11.70 13.93 -1.08
C PHE A 6 -12.24 12.93 -0.06
N LEU A 7 -11.38 12.04 0.42
CA LEU A 7 -11.74 11.16 1.51
C LEU A 7 -11.95 11.97 2.79
N ASP A 8 -12.96 11.60 3.56
CA ASP A 8 -13.24 12.17 4.88
C ASP A 8 -12.09 11.86 5.85
N LEU A 9 -11.69 12.83 6.67
CA LEU A 9 -10.60 12.65 7.63
C LEU A 9 -10.92 11.58 8.69
N GLY A 10 -12.18 11.49 9.12
CA GLY A 10 -12.64 10.45 10.04
C GLY A 10 -12.56 9.06 9.40
N PHE A 11 -12.94 8.94 8.13
CA PHE A 11 -12.77 7.70 7.37
C PHE A 11 -11.31 7.28 7.25
N VAL A 12 -10.42 8.20 6.86
CA VAL A 12 -8.96 7.95 6.79
C VAL A 12 -8.42 7.49 8.15
N ALA A 13 -8.83 8.14 9.24
CA ALA A 13 -8.41 7.77 10.59
C ALA A 13 -8.87 6.35 10.97
N ARG A 14 -10.11 5.97 10.65
CA ARG A 14 -10.62 4.59 10.85
C ARG A 14 -9.84 3.57 10.02
N CYS A 15 -9.51 3.89 8.77
CA CYS A 15 -8.70 3.03 7.90
C CYS A 15 -7.31 2.77 8.50
N ILE A 16 -6.62 3.85 8.92
CA ILE A 16 -5.30 3.74 9.56
C ILE A 16 -5.39 2.93 10.86
N HIS A 17 -6.40 3.19 11.70
CA HIS A 17 -6.60 2.46 12.95
C HIS A 17 -6.83 0.97 12.70
N HIS A 18 -7.67 0.62 11.74
CA HIS A 18 -7.94 -0.77 11.38
C HIS A 18 -6.67 -1.48 10.89
N LEU A 19 -5.91 -0.87 9.97
CA LEU A 19 -4.63 -1.44 9.51
C LEU A 19 -3.63 -1.65 10.66
N ARG A 20 -3.57 -0.71 11.61
CA ARG A 20 -2.70 -0.82 12.81
C ARG A 20 -3.14 -1.93 13.76
N SER A 21 -4.42 -2.30 13.74
CA SER A 21 -4.95 -3.41 14.55
C SER A 21 -4.68 -4.78 13.92
N GLN A 22 -4.41 -4.82 12.60
CA GLN A 22 -4.07 -6.04 11.89
C GLN A 22 -2.59 -6.37 12.09
N LYS A 23 -2.30 -7.68 12.22
CA LYS A 23 -0.93 -8.16 12.26
C LYS A 23 -0.37 -8.17 10.84
N ILE A 24 0.35 -7.12 10.46
CA ILE A 24 0.93 -6.95 9.12
C ILE A 24 2.41 -6.64 9.26
N HIS A 25 3.28 -7.45 8.65
CA HIS A 25 4.71 -7.21 8.68
C HIS A 25 5.05 -5.95 7.86
N ARG A 26 5.95 -5.09 8.37
CA ARG A 26 6.31 -3.81 7.74
C ARG A 26 6.79 -3.91 6.27
N HIS A 27 7.39 -5.04 5.89
CA HIS A 27 7.83 -5.30 4.52
C HIS A 27 6.68 -5.47 3.53
N PHE A 28 5.43 -5.56 4.01
CA PHE A 28 4.25 -5.49 3.16
C PHE A 28 4.24 -4.21 2.32
N ALA A 29 4.70 -3.06 2.85
CA ALA A 29 4.88 -1.84 2.05
C ALA A 29 5.84 -2.03 0.86
N GLY A 30 6.94 -2.78 1.08
CA GLY A 30 7.86 -3.15 0.01
C GLY A 30 7.22 -4.08 -1.02
N TYR A 31 6.45 -5.05 -0.57
CA TYR A 31 5.69 -5.95 -1.45
C TYR A 31 4.65 -5.19 -2.31
N LEU A 32 3.92 -4.24 -1.74
CA LEU A 32 3.01 -3.37 -2.50
C LEU A 32 3.75 -2.58 -3.59
N CYS A 33 4.95 -2.06 -3.27
CA CYS A 33 5.79 -1.38 -4.27
C CYS A 33 6.22 -2.34 -5.41
N LEU A 34 6.50 -3.61 -5.11
CA LEU A 34 6.81 -4.61 -6.14
C LEU A 34 5.60 -4.90 -7.02
N CYS A 35 4.41 -5.11 -6.43
CA CYS A 35 3.16 -5.34 -7.18
C CYS A 35 2.82 -4.13 -8.07
N PHE A 36 2.94 -2.91 -7.54
CA PHE A 36 2.77 -1.68 -8.32
C PHE A 36 3.74 -1.59 -9.49
N THR A 37 5.02 -1.91 -9.25
CA THR A 37 6.06 -1.90 -10.29
C THR A 37 5.77 -2.96 -11.35
N ALA A 38 5.40 -4.17 -10.94
CA ALA A 38 5.09 -5.28 -11.82
C ALA A 38 3.90 -4.98 -12.72
N THR A 39 2.85 -4.40 -12.14
CA THR A 39 1.64 -3.97 -12.86
C THR A 39 1.98 -2.90 -13.90
N ARG A 40 2.72 -1.85 -13.50
CA ARG A 40 3.12 -0.77 -14.41
C ARG A 40 4.04 -1.24 -15.54
N GLU A 41 4.93 -2.19 -15.26
CA GLU A 41 5.88 -2.72 -16.24
C GLU A 41 5.34 -3.91 -17.03
N GLY A 42 4.14 -4.41 -16.69
CA GLY A 42 3.49 -5.53 -17.34
C GLY A 42 4.17 -6.89 -17.12
N ARG A 43 5.12 -7.00 -16.19
CA ARG A 43 5.95 -8.20 -15.92
C ARG A 43 6.25 -8.35 -14.44
N GLU A 44 6.66 -9.53 -13.99
CA GLU A 44 6.92 -9.81 -12.56
C GLU A 44 8.39 -10.08 -12.23
N ARG A 45 9.22 -10.25 -13.26
CA ARG A 45 10.64 -10.58 -13.12
C ARG A 45 11.53 -9.43 -13.53
N ASN A 46 12.74 -9.36 -12.95
CA ASN A 46 13.77 -8.36 -13.24
C ASN A 46 13.31 -6.90 -13.03
N LEU A 47 12.39 -6.70 -12.08
CA LEU A 47 11.81 -5.41 -11.71
C LEU A 47 12.89 -4.46 -11.18
N LYS A 48 12.69 -3.16 -11.45
CA LYS A 48 13.49 -2.07 -10.87
C LYS A 48 12.57 -1.13 -10.08
N PRO A 49 12.12 -1.57 -8.89
CA PRO A 49 11.18 -0.80 -8.08
C PRO A 49 11.77 0.54 -7.67
N ALA A 50 11.04 1.63 -7.95
CA ALA A 50 11.38 2.96 -7.50
C ALA A 50 10.84 3.20 -6.09
N PHE A 51 11.40 2.51 -5.08
CA PHE A 51 10.87 2.53 -3.70
C PHE A 51 10.66 3.93 -3.16
N LYS A 52 11.62 4.85 -3.34
CA LYS A 52 11.44 6.23 -2.87
C LYS A 52 10.21 6.89 -3.51
N ALA A 53 10.06 6.80 -4.83
CA ALA A 53 8.92 7.41 -5.53
C ALA A 53 7.57 6.79 -5.11
N PHE A 54 7.54 5.49 -4.84
CA PHE A 54 6.34 4.82 -4.30
C PHE A 54 6.00 5.33 -2.90
N PHE A 55 6.99 5.39 -2.00
CA PHE A 55 6.81 5.85 -0.63
C PHE A 55 6.44 7.34 -0.59
N ASP A 56 7.08 8.17 -1.41
CA ASP A 56 6.73 9.58 -1.56
C ASP A 56 5.28 9.76 -2.01
N ARG A 57 4.81 8.92 -2.94
CA ARG A 57 3.46 9.01 -3.49
C ARG A 57 2.37 8.57 -2.51
N PHE A 58 2.61 7.50 -1.76
CA PHE A 58 1.54 6.83 -1.00
C PHE A 58 1.71 6.89 0.51
N LEU A 59 2.92 7.10 1.02
CA LEU A 59 3.24 6.94 2.45
C LEU A 59 3.77 8.23 3.07
N LEU A 60 4.13 9.24 2.28
CA LEU A 60 4.60 10.54 2.75
C LEU A 60 3.47 11.29 3.46
N VAL A 61 3.82 11.98 4.54
CA VAL A 61 2.93 12.92 5.23
C VAL A 61 3.61 14.29 5.24
N GLY A 62 2.92 15.33 4.73
CA GLY A 62 3.53 16.64 4.47
C GLY A 62 4.15 17.31 5.69
N ASP A 63 3.48 17.22 6.85
CA ASP A 63 3.92 17.86 8.09
C ASP A 63 4.69 16.91 9.03
N ALA A 64 5.16 15.76 8.51
CA ALA A 64 5.88 14.78 9.30
C ALA A 64 7.33 15.21 9.61
N PRO A 65 7.93 14.69 10.71
CA PRO A 65 9.35 14.93 10.99
C PRO A 65 10.25 14.50 9.83
N GLU A 66 11.23 15.33 9.46
CA GLU A 66 12.12 15.09 8.32
C GLU A 66 12.86 13.74 8.40
N ALA A 67 13.20 13.30 9.62
CA ALA A 67 13.89 12.04 9.84
C ALA A 67 13.01 10.80 9.55
N THR A 68 11.70 10.91 9.76
CA THR A 68 10.73 9.81 9.61
C THR A 68 9.46 10.30 8.91
N PRO A 69 9.55 10.62 7.61
CA PRO A 69 8.48 11.35 6.91
C PRO A 69 7.34 10.44 6.43
N TYR A 70 7.49 9.11 6.57
CA TYR A 70 6.55 8.13 6.04
C TYR A 70 5.72 7.48 7.14
N VAL A 71 4.41 7.39 6.93
CA VAL A 71 3.49 6.58 7.73
C VAL A 71 3.40 5.18 7.14
N VAL A 72 3.63 4.17 7.97
CA VAL A 72 3.48 2.75 7.63
C VAL A 72 2.64 2.10 8.72
N PRO A 73 1.31 1.92 8.51
CA PRO A 73 0.41 1.40 9.54
C PRO A 73 0.51 -0.13 9.69
N PHE A 74 1.65 -0.72 9.34
CA PHE A 74 1.88 -2.17 9.34
C PHE A 74 2.82 -2.51 10.48
N ASN A 75 2.33 -3.27 11.46
CA ASN A 75 3.17 -3.75 12.54
C ASN A 75 2.83 -5.19 12.93
N GLU A 76 3.87 -6.00 13.16
CA GLU A 76 3.75 -7.37 13.65
C GLU A 76 3.68 -7.44 15.19
N SER A 77 4.17 -6.41 15.88
CA SER A 77 4.45 -6.36 17.33
C SER A 77 3.64 -5.28 18.05
N GLY A 78 2.32 -5.25 17.86
CA GLY A 78 1.41 -4.36 18.57
C GLY A 78 1.54 -2.87 18.22
N SER A 79 0.43 -2.15 18.15
CA SER A 79 0.41 -0.74 17.74
C SER A 79 0.98 0.17 18.85
N SER A 80 2.13 0.79 18.60
CA SER A 80 2.58 2.00 19.31
C SER A 80 2.72 3.13 18.31
N ASP A 81 2.62 4.40 18.75
CA ASP A 81 2.72 5.54 17.84
C ASP A 81 4.15 5.72 17.28
N ALA A 82 5.17 5.27 18.02
CA ALA A 82 6.56 5.26 17.56
C ALA A 82 6.80 4.30 16.39
N ASN A 83 6.02 3.21 16.30
CA ASN A 83 6.21 2.17 15.29
C ASN A 83 5.49 2.47 13.96
N VAL A 84 4.74 3.58 13.88
CA VAL A 84 4.01 4.00 12.67
C VAL A 84 4.93 4.73 11.69
N TRP A 85 5.99 5.35 12.19
CA TRP A 85 6.83 6.23 11.39
C TRP A 85 8.06 5.48 10.85
N LEU A 86 8.30 5.60 9.55
CA LEU A 86 9.46 5.02 8.88
C LEU A 86 10.46 6.10 8.46
N ASN A 87 11.74 5.76 8.60
CA ASN A 87 12.87 6.62 8.24
C ASN A 87 12.83 7.06 6.76
N GLY A 88 13.39 8.25 6.49
CA GLY A 88 13.48 8.83 5.15
C GLY A 88 14.34 8.02 4.15
N ASN A 89 15.27 7.19 4.63
CA ASN A 89 16.17 6.39 3.79
C ASN A 89 15.54 5.05 3.38
N VAL A 90 14.40 5.11 2.70
CA VAL A 90 13.67 3.94 2.20
C VAL A 90 14.48 3.19 1.16
N ALA A 91 15.12 3.88 0.22
CA ALA A 91 15.94 3.25 -0.82
C ALA A 91 17.08 2.40 -0.21
N GLY A 92 17.72 2.89 0.86
CA GLY A 92 18.70 2.12 1.62
C GLY A 92 18.07 0.95 2.37
N SER A 93 16.89 1.13 2.95
CA SER A 93 16.18 0.09 3.72
C SER A 93 15.78 -1.12 2.85
N TYR A 94 15.49 -0.90 1.57
CA TYR A 94 15.12 -1.95 0.61
C TYR A 94 16.26 -2.34 -0.34
N ALA A 95 17.47 -1.81 -0.18
CA ALA A 95 18.62 -2.26 -0.96
C ALA A 95 18.90 -3.74 -0.70
N VAL A 96 19.29 -4.49 -1.74
CA VAL A 96 19.56 -5.94 -1.64
C VAL A 96 20.56 -6.27 -0.53
N SER A 97 21.58 -5.42 -0.36
CA SER A 97 22.61 -5.55 0.68
C SER A 97 22.07 -5.32 2.11
N SER A 98 21.00 -4.56 2.26
CA SER A 98 20.37 -4.25 3.55
C SER A 98 19.37 -5.33 3.98
N LEU A 99 18.80 -6.05 3.01
CA LEU A 99 17.87 -7.13 3.25
C LEU A 99 18.63 -8.41 3.62
N ARG A 100 18.66 -8.70 4.91
CA ARG A 100 19.26 -9.93 5.47
C ARG A 100 18.62 -11.18 4.86
N PRO A 101 19.33 -12.33 4.81
CA PRO A 101 18.81 -13.57 4.20
C PRO A 101 17.42 -13.99 4.73
N GLN A 102 17.16 -13.76 6.01
CA GLN A 102 15.91 -14.09 6.70
C GLN A 102 14.83 -13.00 6.61
N ALA A 103 15.08 -11.89 5.89
CA ALA A 103 14.10 -10.82 5.77
C ALA A 103 12.82 -11.34 5.10
N PRO A 104 11.62 -11.11 5.67
CA PRO A 104 10.37 -11.64 5.09
C PRO A 104 10.11 -11.24 3.64
N LEU A 105 10.66 -10.10 3.17
CA LEU A 105 10.53 -9.70 1.77
C LEU A 105 11.21 -10.70 0.81
N ARG A 106 12.28 -11.39 1.24
CA ARG A 106 12.95 -12.45 0.47
C ARG A 106 12.12 -13.72 0.35
N ARG A 107 11.01 -13.84 1.08
CA ARG A 107 10.06 -14.94 0.92
C ARG A 107 9.05 -14.72 -0.20
N VAL A 108 8.84 -13.47 -0.58
CA VAL A 108 7.88 -13.08 -1.64
C VAL A 108 8.56 -12.57 -2.90
N ALA A 109 9.88 -12.38 -2.87
CA ALA A 109 10.66 -11.95 -4.00
C ALA A 109 12.09 -12.49 -3.97
N GLU A 110 12.62 -12.80 -5.15
CA GLU A 110 14.02 -13.04 -5.40
C GLU A 110 14.74 -11.71 -5.67
N LEU A 111 15.97 -11.60 -5.16
CA LEU A 111 16.74 -10.36 -5.17
C LEU A 111 18.09 -10.64 -5.81
N PHE A 112 18.42 -9.91 -6.88
CA PHE A 112 19.63 -10.10 -7.66
C PHE A 112 20.46 -8.81 -7.70
N GLY A 113 21.77 -8.97 -7.86
CA GLY A 113 22.69 -7.84 -8.00
C GLY A 113 22.83 -6.95 -6.75
N THR A 114 23.42 -5.77 -6.92
CA THR A 114 23.64 -4.79 -5.85
C THR A 114 23.56 -3.36 -6.38
N GLY A 115 23.27 -2.40 -5.50
CA GLY A 115 23.23 -0.98 -5.87
C GLY A 115 22.29 -0.70 -7.06
N LYS A 116 22.78 -0.03 -8.10
CA LYS A 116 21.99 0.36 -9.29
C LYS A 116 21.64 -0.79 -10.23
N SER A 117 22.36 -1.92 -10.15
CA SER A 117 22.04 -3.12 -10.94
C SER A 117 21.08 -4.06 -10.22
N ALA A 118 20.68 -3.73 -8.98
CA ALA A 118 19.75 -4.53 -8.22
C ALA A 118 18.42 -4.70 -8.96
N THR A 119 17.94 -5.94 -9.03
CA THR A 119 16.63 -6.27 -9.56
C THR A 119 15.88 -7.20 -8.62
N PHE A 120 14.56 -7.17 -8.75
CA PHE A 120 13.63 -7.96 -7.95
C PHE A 120 12.78 -8.80 -8.88
N SER A 121 12.48 -10.03 -8.50
CA SER A 121 11.47 -10.86 -9.18
C SER A 121 10.50 -11.35 -8.14
N LEU A 122 9.20 -11.17 -8.35
CA LEU A 122 8.21 -11.85 -7.51
C LEU A 122 8.39 -13.37 -7.67
N VAL A 123 8.32 -14.10 -6.57
CA VAL A 123 8.35 -15.57 -6.62
C VAL A 123 7.06 -16.10 -7.24
N GLU A 124 7.06 -17.34 -7.70
CA GLU A 124 5.82 -18.03 -8.05
C GLU A 124 4.91 -18.12 -6.82
N GLU A 125 3.60 -17.89 -7.02
CA GLU A 125 2.62 -17.81 -5.93
C GLU A 125 2.98 -16.79 -4.83
N HIS A 126 3.56 -15.65 -5.21
CA HIS A 126 3.97 -14.61 -4.26
C HIS A 126 2.82 -14.10 -3.39
N GLU A 127 1.56 -14.20 -3.81
CA GLU A 127 0.38 -13.87 -3.02
C GLU A 127 0.19 -14.84 -1.85
N SER A 128 0.33 -16.16 -2.10
CA SER A 128 0.31 -17.18 -1.05
C SER A 128 1.46 -16.96 -0.07
N ALA A 129 2.67 -16.71 -0.59
CA ALA A 129 3.83 -16.41 0.24
C ALA A 129 3.66 -15.09 1.04
N CYS A 130 3.00 -14.10 0.47
CA CYS A 130 2.67 -12.84 1.14
C CYS A 130 1.66 -13.07 2.26
N LEU A 131 0.60 -13.81 1.98
CA LEU A 131 -0.41 -14.18 2.98
C LEU A 131 0.26 -14.88 4.16
N GLU A 132 1.12 -15.86 3.90
CA GLU A 132 1.81 -16.62 4.94
C GLU A 132 2.83 -15.77 5.72
N HIS A 133 3.74 -15.10 5.02
CA HIS A 133 4.95 -14.54 5.65
C HIS A 133 4.88 -13.05 5.98
N LEU A 134 3.99 -12.31 5.33
CA LEU A 134 3.82 -10.87 5.57
C LEU A 134 2.51 -10.56 6.28
N LEU A 135 1.47 -11.36 6.03
CA LEU A 135 0.14 -11.14 6.58
C LEU A 135 -0.26 -12.18 7.65
N PHE A 136 0.64 -13.11 7.97
CA PHE A 136 0.46 -14.11 9.02
C PHE A 136 -0.85 -14.93 8.88
N GLY A 137 -1.24 -15.24 7.65
CA GLY A 137 -2.44 -16.01 7.32
C GLY A 137 -3.74 -15.20 7.28
N HIS A 138 -3.70 -13.89 7.53
CA HIS A 138 -4.88 -13.04 7.59
C HIS A 138 -4.87 -12.00 6.47
N PRO A 139 -5.81 -12.06 5.50
CA PRO A 139 -5.91 -11.07 4.44
C PRO A 139 -6.06 -9.64 4.97
N VAL A 140 -5.54 -8.67 4.23
CA VAL A 140 -5.67 -7.24 4.55
C VAL A 140 -7.04 -6.74 4.11
N ASN A 141 -7.65 -5.86 4.91
CA ASN A 141 -8.91 -5.23 4.53
C ASN A 141 -8.66 -4.24 3.37
N ALA A 142 -9.26 -4.51 2.20
CA ALA A 142 -9.04 -3.73 0.98
C ALA A 142 -9.58 -2.30 1.08
N VAL A 143 -10.68 -2.11 1.82
CA VAL A 143 -11.24 -0.77 2.09
C VAL A 143 -10.27 0.03 2.94
N ALA A 144 -9.80 -0.53 4.05
CA ALA A 144 -8.86 0.16 4.93
C ALA A 144 -7.54 0.49 4.20
N LEU A 145 -7.02 -0.44 3.40
CA LEU A 145 -5.79 -0.22 2.63
C LEU A 145 -5.98 0.87 1.56
N SER A 146 -7.07 0.81 0.80
CA SER A 146 -7.37 1.80 -0.25
C SER A 146 -7.61 3.19 0.35
N GLY A 147 -8.40 3.30 1.42
CA GLY A 147 -8.61 4.56 2.14
C GLY A 147 -7.33 5.17 2.69
N PHE A 148 -6.39 4.33 3.16
CA PHE A 148 -5.07 4.80 3.59
C PHE A 148 -4.18 5.27 2.43
N LEU A 149 -4.04 4.47 1.37
CA LEU A 149 -3.14 4.77 0.25
C LEU A 149 -3.61 5.99 -0.56
N PHE A 150 -4.92 6.19 -0.67
CA PHE A 150 -5.50 7.29 -1.43
C PHE A 150 -5.90 8.51 -0.58
N ARG A 151 -5.55 8.56 0.70
CA ARG A 151 -5.93 9.63 1.64
C ARG A 151 -5.62 11.06 1.12
N ASP A 152 -4.53 11.21 0.38
CA ASP A 152 -4.04 12.49 -0.13
C ASP A 152 -4.39 12.70 -1.63
N HIS A 153 -5.26 11.86 -2.20
CA HIS A 153 -5.70 11.96 -3.59
C HIS A 153 -7.07 12.64 -3.69
N SER A 154 -7.29 13.36 -4.79
CA SER A 154 -8.60 13.85 -5.20
C SER A 154 -9.21 12.92 -6.26
N PHE A 155 -10.53 12.84 -6.26
CA PHE A 155 -11.29 11.99 -7.19
C PHE A 155 -12.23 12.85 -8.01
N ILE A 156 -12.12 12.76 -9.34
CA ILE A 156 -12.95 13.53 -10.27
C ILE A 156 -14.36 12.96 -10.26
N LEU A 157 -15.36 13.82 -10.07
CA LEU A 157 -16.77 13.42 -10.09
C LEU A 157 -17.26 13.28 -11.53
N THR A 158 -17.62 12.05 -11.92
CA THR A 158 -18.28 11.82 -13.21
C THR A 158 -19.76 12.12 -13.07
N ASN A 159 -20.29 13.06 -13.87
CA ASN A 159 -21.69 13.49 -13.83
C ASN A 159 -22.15 13.97 -12.42
N GLY A 160 -21.23 14.53 -11.62
CA GLY A 160 -21.52 15.00 -10.27
C GLY A 160 -21.76 13.89 -9.25
N GLN A 161 -21.49 12.63 -9.59
CA GLN A 161 -21.63 11.50 -8.68
C GLN A 161 -20.32 11.26 -7.94
N THR A 162 -20.40 11.21 -6.61
CA THR A 162 -19.29 10.82 -5.74
C THR A 162 -18.93 9.35 -5.98
N PRO A 163 -17.64 8.97 -6.04
CA PRO A 163 -17.26 7.57 -6.21
C PRO A 163 -17.79 6.71 -5.07
N THR A 164 -18.01 5.44 -5.32
CA THR A 164 -18.40 4.49 -4.27
C THR A 164 -17.17 3.90 -3.58
N ILE A 165 -17.39 3.22 -2.45
CA ILE A 165 -16.30 2.46 -1.83
C ILE A 165 -15.79 1.33 -2.72
N THR A 166 -16.68 0.72 -3.51
CA THR A 166 -16.34 -0.29 -4.50
C THR A 166 -15.43 0.27 -5.58
N ASP A 167 -15.62 1.53 -5.99
CA ASP A 167 -14.72 2.18 -6.95
C ASP A 167 -13.34 2.38 -6.34
N LEU A 168 -13.25 2.79 -5.07
CA LEU A 168 -11.98 2.95 -4.36
C LEU A 168 -11.19 1.63 -4.26
N VAL A 169 -11.87 0.54 -3.92
CA VAL A 169 -11.27 -0.81 -3.87
C VAL A 169 -10.89 -1.30 -5.26
N ARG A 170 -11.71 -1.01 -6.29
CA ARG A 170 -11.38 -1.34 -7.68
C ARG A 170 -10.11 -0.64 -8.11
N GLU A 171 -9.96 0.65 -7.82
CA GLU A 171 -8.74 1.41 -8.12
C GLU A 171 -7.52 0.84 -7.40
N LEU A 172 -7.66 0.38 -6.16
CA LEU A 172 -6.59 -0.34 -5.46
C LEU A 172 -6.17 -1.61 -6.23
N TYR A 173 -7.14 -2.41 -6.67
CA TYR A 173 -6.83 -3.63 -7.43
C TYR A 173 -6.19 -3.34 -8.78
N VAL A 174 -6.67 -2.33 -9.51
CA VAL A 174 -6.05 -1.89 -10.77
C VAL A 174 -4.62 -1.41 -10.53
N LEU A 175 -4.41 -0.59 -9.50
CA LEU A 175 -3.11 -0.04 -9.12
C LEU A 175 -2.07 -1.15 -8.85
N LEU A 176 -2.52 -2.23 -8.23
CA LEU A 176 -1.66 -3.31 -7.76
C LEU A 176 -1.70 -4.57 -8.63
N GLY A 177 -2.53 -4.64 -9.67
CA GLY A 177 -2.61 -5.76 -10.63
C GLY A 177 -3.56 -6.90 -10.25
N PHE A 178 -4.51 -6.68 -9.33
CA PHE A 178 -5.48 -7.68 -8.85
C PHE A 178 -6.84 -7.62 -9.56
N ASN A 179 -6.98 -6.80 -10.60
CA ASN A 179 -8.21 -6.61 -11.37
C ASN A 179 -8.34 -7.57 -12.57
N ASP A 180 -7.24 -7.93 -13.22
CA ASP A 180 -7.24 -8.67 -14.50
C ASP A 180 -6.83 -10.14 -14.35
N GLY A 181 -6.94 -10.70 -13.14
CA GLY A 181 -6.49 -12.07 -12.84
C GLY A 181 -4.97 -12.27 -12.89
N ARG A 182 -4.19 -11.19 -13.08
CA ARG A 182 -2.73 -11.20 -12.98
C ARG A 182 -2.29 -11.65 -11.59
N PHE A 183 -2.96 -11.16 -10.55
CA PHE A 183 -2.76 -11.61 -9.18
C PHE A 183 -4.07 -12.09 -8.54
N SER A 184 -3.94 -13.08 -7.65
CA SER A 184 -5.03 -13.58 -6.82
C SER A 184 -5.42 -12.58 -5.73
N LYS A 185 -6.72 -12.32 -5.57
CA LYS A 185 -7.24 -11.46 -4.48
C LYS A 185 -7.16 -12.11 -3.09
N SER A 186 -6.54 -13.29 -2.94
CA SER A 186 -6.48 -14.03 -1.66
C SER A 186 -5.83 -13.27 -0.50
N ILE A 187 -5.02 -12.25 -0.79
CA ILE A 187 -4.41 -11.39 0.24
C ILE A 187 -5.30 -10.22 0.69
N PHE A 188 -6.49 -10.07 0.07
CA PHE A 188 -7.45 -9.02 0.36
C PHE A 188 -8.81 -9.57 0.77
N VAL A 189 -9.46 -8.88 1.69
CA VAL A 189 -10.88 -9.07 2.01
C VAL A 189 -11.63 -7.75 1.89
N GLU A 190 -12.85 -7.84 1.39
CA GLU A 190 -13.81 -6.73 1.32
C GLU A 190 -14.82 -6.97 2.44
N ASP A 191 -14.43 -6.63 3.67
CA ASP A 191 -15.23 -6.91 4.86
C ASP A 191 -16.43 -5.95 4.97
N GLU A 192 -17.63 -6.48 5.17
CA GLU A 192 -18.87 -5.71 5.35
C GLU A 192 -19.02 -5.17 6.79
N GLU A 193 -18.22 -5.68 7.75
CA GLU A 193 -18.26 -5.25 9.16
C GLU A 193 -17.40 -3.99 9.45
N PHE A 194 -16.71 -3.45 8.44
CA PHE A 194 -15.98 -2.19 8.60
C PHE A 194 -16.96 -1.01 8.70
N ASP A 195 -16.97 -0.28 9.82
CA ASP A 195 -17.76 0.94 9.94
C ASP A 195 -17.21 2.04 9.02
N PHE A 196 -17.83 2.16 7.85
CA PHE A 196 -17.47 3.14 6.85
C PHE A 196 -17.71 4.57 7.33
N GLY A 197 -18.70 4.81 8.21
CA GLY A 197 -19.19 6.15 8.53
C GLY A 197 -19.40 7.02 7.28
N GLN A 198 -19.10 8.32 7.39
CA GLN A 198 -18.97 9.18 6.21
C GLN A 198 -17.62 8.89 5.51
N ILE A 199 -17.67 8.53 4.24
CA ILE A 199 -16.48 8.17 3.43
C ILE A 199 -15.88 9.39 2.74
N TRP A 200 -16.73 10.28 2.24
CA TRP A 200 -16.33 11.41 1.40
C TRP A 200 -16.58 12.73 2.12
N ALA A 201 -15.60 13.63 2.05
CA ALA A 201 -15.81 15.03 2.42
C ALA A 201 -16.80 15.70 1.44
N PRO A 202 -17.48 16.78 1.85
CA PRO A 202 -18.33 17.55 0.96
C PRO A 202 -17.57 17.98 -0.32
N PRO A 203 -18.12 17.75 -1.53
CA PRO A 203 -17.46 18.07 -2.78
C PRO A 203 -16.98 19.53 -2.83
N GLN A 204 -15.80 19.73 -3.40
CA GLN A 204 -15.21 21.05 -3.59
C GLN A 204 -15.10 21.35 -5.10
N PRO A 205 -15.20 22.61 -5.53
CA PRO A 205 -14.88 22.99 -6.89
C PRO A 205 -13.40 22.68 -7.19
N ALA A 206 -13.10 22.13 -8.36
CA ALA A 206 -11.70 21.97 -8.79
C ALA A 206 -11.04 23.35 -8.91
N SER A 207 -9.89 23.52 -8.24
CA SER A 207 -9.05 24.71 -8.26
C SER A 207 -8.24 24.83 -9.55
#